data_AF-A0A2D8LXQ9-F1
#
_entry.id   AF-A0A2D8LXQ9-F1
#
_cell.length_a   1.000
_cell.length_b   1.000
_cell.length_c   1.000
_cell.angle_alpha   90.00
_cell.angle_beta   90.00
_cell.angle_gamma   90.00
#
_symmetry.space_group_name_H-M   'P 1'
#
loop_
_entity.id
_entity.type
_entity.pdbx_description
1 polymer ?
#
loop_
_entity_poly.entity_id
_entity_poly.type
_entity_poly.pdbx_seq_one_letter_code
_entity_poly.pdbx_strand_id
1 'polypeptide(L)'
;MLSVLHPEILYHLQDFNYGLMPIYLPEENKYILVIKATKEGILTVSTNNAFKVYLIKSTSKAASHLGLVTAFFDDHDEPLTITTPLFSNDEMLKDITNLFTQEKFEVYFFDENNYELLGAKIHNEHFNRFSKEINTATLPEFQQNSTLDVWKSMERQFGLRTVDDDCNAYEMKLEDRLYPDDVMIMDIRENFSGFNDSQNNIALTSLDRDGDPGPMQEKDIARLFRRLFEKNEIFLNPFRADDAKKEKRELVDILIVTEHVMLFVQAKDSPNTVDMLQRSIERKRKTIRGHIKKATDQVRGALCYARDNDGITISINDKPVTIKRDGRQLVGLIVVKELFDDDYPECSAPVLKLVRELDLPINLLDYPQLHVLTQNFTTQAGFINGLFDALDMALDHEQFPKSVFSKKINTSS
;
A
#
# COMPACT_ATOMS: atom_id res chain seq x y z
N MET A 1 9.05 8.49 -20.12
CA MET A 1 8.18 7.75 -19.19
C MET A 1 7.70 6.49 -19.86
N LEU A 2 7.87 5.33 -19.23
CA LEU A 2 7.47 4.03 -19.77
C LEU A 2 5.98 4.00 -20.09
N SER A 3 5.12 4.46 -19.19
CA SER A 3 3.67 4.53 -19.33
C SER A 3 3.18 5.42 -20.49
N VAL A 4 4.02 6.32 -21.00
CA VAL A 4 3.72 7.14 -22.19
C VAL A 4 4.13 6.43 -23.48
N LEU A 5 5.27 5.74 -23.46
CA LEU A 5 5.80 5.02 -24.62
C LEU A 5 5.11 3.66 -24.84
N HIS A 6 4.73 3.01 -23.74
CA HIS A 6 4.15 1.68 -23.64
C HIS A 6 2.90 1.72 -22.72
N PRO A 7 1.82 2.42 -23.11
CA PRO A 7 0.63 2.59 -22.27
C PRO A 7 -0.03 1.25 -21.88
N GLU A 8 0.20 0.18 -22.63
CA GLU A 8 -0.24 -1.18 -22.33
C GLU A 8 0.27 -1.69 -20.97
N ILE A 9 1.38 -1.15 -20.46
CA ILE A 9 1.92 -1.50 -19.14
C ILE A 9 0.91 -1.27 -18.01
N LEU A 10 0.05 -0.27 -18.17
CA LEU A 10 -0.94 0.09 -17.16
C LEU A 10 -1.98 -1.03 -16.95
N TYR A 11 -2.27 -1.84 -17.97
CA TYR A 11 -3.16 -2.99 -17.82
C TYR A 11 -2.50 -4.09 -16.97
N HIS A 12 -1.21 -4.32 -17.15
CA HIS A 12 -0.47 -5.28 -16.32
C HIS A 12 -0.34 -4.81 -14.87
N LEU A 13 -0.20 -3.51 -14.67
CA LEU A 13 -0.13 -2.90 -13.34
C LEU A 13 -1.47 -2.86 -12.60
N GLN A 14 -2.60 -3.02 -13.30
CA GLN A 14 -3.93 -3.06 -12.66
C GLN A 14 -4.09 -4.25 -11.73
N ASP A 15 -3.50 -5.41 -12.07
CA ASP A 15 -3.59 -6.65 -11.29
C ASP A 15 -2.32 -6.92 -10.44
N PHE A 16 -1.28 -6.13 -10.64
CA PHE A 16 0.00 -6.25 -9.92
C PHE A 16 -0.05 -5.47 -8.60
N ASN A 17 0.23 -6.14 -7.48
CA ASN A 17 0.23 -5.54 -6.14
C ASN A 17 1.53 -4.76 -5.87
N TYR A 18 2.43 -5.27 -5.02
CA TYR A 18 3.82 -4.81 -4.92
C TYR A 18 4.74 -5.89 -5.49
N GLY A 19 5.87 -5.48 -6.04
CA GLY A 19 6.82 -6.46 -6.56
C GLY A 19 7.80 -5.92 -7.58
N LEU A 20 8.62 -6.86 -8.04
CA LEU A 20 9.49 -6.71 -9.20
C LEU A 20 8.78 -7.33 -10.41
N MET A 21 8.75 -6.60 -11.51
CA MET A 21 8.23 -7.06 -12.79
C MET A 21 9.31 -6.81 -13.85
N PRO A 22 10.25 -7.76 -14.06
CA PRO A 22 11.17 -7.69 -15.18
C PRO A 22 10.38 -7.86 -16.48
N ILE A 23 10.71 -7.05 -17.49
CA ILE A 23 10.02 -7.07 -18.78
C ILE A 23 11.06 -7.11 -19.89
N TYR A 24 10.91 -8.06 -20.79
CA TYR A 24 11.65 -8.06 -22.04
C TYR A 24 10.92 -7.22 -23.08
N LEU A 25 11.59 -6.22 -23.66
CA LEU A 25 11.10 -5.41 -24.76
C LEU A 25 11.66 -5.97 -26.08
N PRO A 26 10.86 -6.72 -26.89
CA PRO A 26 11.40 -7.43 -28.04
C PRO A 26 11.93 -6.50 -29.14
N GLU A 27 11.29 -5.35 -29.35
CA GLU A 27 11.69 -4.38 -30.37
C GLU A 27 13.04 -3.72 -30.06
N GLU A 28 13.37 -3.59 -28.77
CA GLU A 28 14.62 -3.01 -28.29
C GLU A 28 15.66 -4.08 -27.91
N ASN A 29 15.25 -5.36 -27.91
CA ASN A 29 16.07 -6.50 -27.50
C ASN A 29 16.77 -6.28 -26.14
N LYS A 30 16.03 -5.74 -25.16
CA LYS A 30 16.54 -5.40 -23.82
C LYS A 30 15.56 -5.82 -22.73
N TYR A 31 16.07 -6.04 -21.52
CA TYR A 31 15.22 -6.15 -20.33
C TYR A 31 15.18 -4.82 -19.59
N ILE A 32 14.00 -4.50 -19.06
CA ILE A 32 13.78 -3.40 -18.12
C ILE A 32 13.19 -3.96 -16.83
N LEU A 33 13.24 -3.16 -15.77
CA LEU A 33 12.63 -3.49 -14.50
C LEU A 33 11.51 -2.51 -14.17
N VAL A 34 10.30 -3.02 -13.96
CA VAL A 34 9.24 -2.26 -13.32
C VAL A 34 9.19 -2.66 -11.85
N ILE A 35 9.20 -1.68 -10.95
CA ILE A 35 9.05 -1.90 -9.50
C ILE A 35 7.77 -1.20 -9.07
N LYS A 36 6.83 -1.96 -8.49
CA LYS A 36 5.69 -1.36 -7.78
C LYS A 36 5.99 -1.37 -6.29
N ALA A 37 6.07 -0.18 -5.71
CA ALA A 37 6.51 0.06 -4.34
C ALA A 37 5.69 1.18 -3.69
N THR A 38 5.82 1.35 -2.37
CA THR A 38 5.24 2.49 -1.67
C THR A 38 5.89 3.79 -2.10
N LYS A 39 5.17 4.92 -2.01
CA LYS A 39 5.73 6.25 -2.30
C LYS A 39 6.96 6.56 -1.47
N GLU A 40 6.99 6.09 -0.23
CA GLU A 40 8.10 6.21 0.70
C GLU A 40 9.31 5.44 0.17
N GLY A 41 9.11 4.20 -0.30
CA GLY A 41 10.15 3.41 -0.93
C GLY A 41 10.71 4.09 -2.19
N ILE A 42 9.85 4.63 -3.05
CA ILE A 42 10.27 5.35 -4.26
C ILE A 42 11.06 6.62 -3.90
N LEU A 43 10.57 7.40 -2.94
CA LEU A 43 11.24 8.63 -2.48
C LEU A 43 12.61 8.31 -1.86
N THR A 44 12.70 7.19 -1.13
CA THR A 44 13.94 6.69 -0.54
C THR A 44 14.98 6.35 -1.60
N VAL A 45 14.58 5.62 -2.65
CA VAL A 45 15.46 5.31 -3.79
C VAL A 45 15.89 6.58 -4.51
N SER A 46 14.96 7.51 -4.74
CA SER A 46 15.26 8.79 -5.38
C SER A 46 16.30 9.58 -4.59
N THR A 47 16.15 9.63 -3.27
CA THR A 47 17.03 10.36 -2.34
C THR A 47 18.41 9.71 -2.24
N ASN A 48 18.46 8.40 -2.05
CA ASN A 48 19.70 7.65 -1.86
C ASN A 48 20.42 7.35 -3.18
N ASN A 49 19.76 7.53 -4.33
CA ASN A 49 20.22 7.10 -5.65
C ASN A 49 20.61 5.62 -5.72
N ALA A 50 20.02 4.79 -4.86
CA ALA A 50 20.28 3.37 -4.82
C ALA A 50 19.19 2.61 -4.08
N PHE A 51 19.12 1.32 -4.36
CA PHE A 51 18.49 0.32 -3.51
C PHE A 51 19.38 -0.91 -3.45
N LYS A 52 19.14 -1.81 -2.49
CA LYS A 52 19.90 -3.06 -2.40
C LYS A 52 19.01 -4.26 -2.69
N VAL A 53 19.60 -5.28 -3.29
CA VAL A 53 18.98 -6.59 -3.51
C VAL A 53 19.77 -7.65 -2.76
N TYR A 54 19.09 -8.45 -1.96
CA TYR A 54 19.65 -9.54 -1.17
C TYR A 54 19.22 -10.86 -1.76
N LEU A 55 20.16 -11.76 -2.02
CA LEU A 55 19.85 -13.15 -2.34
C LEU A 55 19.75 -13.94 -1.03
N ILE A 56 18.54 -14.36 -0.68
CA ILE A 56 18.24 -14.92 0.63
C ILE A 56 18.59 -16.41 0.67
N LYS A 57 19.49 -16.79 1.58
CA LYS A 57 19.99 -18.16 1.73
C LYS A 57 18.99 -19.05 2.46
N SER A 58 18.74 -20.25 1.95
CA SER A 58 17.93 -21.22 2.68
C SER A 58 18.67 -21.76 3.89
N THR A 59 17.96 -21.96 5.01
CA THR A 59 18.47 -22.74 6.15
C THR A 59 18.31 -24.25 5.94
N SER A 60 17.60 -24.66 4.89
CA SER A 60 17.41 -26.07 4.52
C SER A 60 18.61 -26.59 3.72
N LYS A 61 18.81 -27.91 3.71
CA LYS A 61 19.79 -28.55 2.82
C LYS A 61 19.28 -28.76 1.39
N ALA A 62 17.98 -28.55 1.13
CA ALA A 62 17.34 -28.88 -0.14
C ALA A 62 17.50 -27.78 -1.19
N ALA A 63 17.53 -26.52 -0.77
CA ALA A 63 17.80 -25.36 -1.61
C ALA A 63 18.96 -24.56 -1.00
N SER A 64 19.74 -23.86 -1.81
CA SER A 64 20.74 -22.92 -1.30
C SER A 64 20.16 -21.52 -1.11
N HIS A 65 19.13 -21.16 -1.87
CA HIS A 65 18.45 -19.86 -1.78
C HIS A 65 16.93 -20.01 -1.78
N LEU A 66 16.23 -18.96 -1.34
CA LEU A 66 14.77 -18.89 -1.30
C LEU A 66 14.20 -17.87 -2.29
N GLY A 67 14.99 -16.85 -2.64
CA GLY A 67 14.57 -15.76 -3.51
C GLY A 67 15.34 -14.48 -3.22
N LEU A 68 14.72 -13.35 -3.55
CA LEU A 68 15.29 -12.01 -3.37
C LEU A 68 14.52 -11.19 -2.34
N VAL A 69 15.23 -10.34 -1.61
CA VAL A 69 14.64 -9.20 -0.90
C VAL A 69 15.22 -7.92 -1.48
N THR A 70 14.38 -7.06 -2.02
CA THR A 70 14.74 -5.71 -2.42
C THR A 70 14.47 -4.77 -1.26
N ALA A 71 15.47 -4.01 -0.83
CA ALA A 71 15.39 -3.14 0.34
C ALA A 71 15.67 -1.68 -0.03
N PHE A 72 14.81 -0.80 0.50
CA PHE A 72 14.89 0.64 0.40
C PHE A 72 15.18 1.20 1.80
N PHE A 73 16.41 1.67 2.00
CA PHE A 73 16.91 2.09 3.32
C PHE A 73 16.44 3.50 3.68
N ASP A 74 15.19 3.62 4.09
CA ASP A 74 14.64 4.84 4.71
C ASP A 74 15.03 4.90 6.20
N ASP A 75 15.11 3.73 6.83
CA ASP A 75 15.76 3.45 8.10
C ASP A 75 16.85 2.38 7.89
N HIS A 76 17.93 2.46 8.67
CA HIS A 76 19.05 1.51 8.53
C HIS A 76 18.68 0.10 9.03
N ASP A 77 17.89 0.03 10.10
CA ASP A 77 17.59 -1.20 10.82
C ASP A 77 16.27 -1.82 10.34
N GLU A 78 15.29 -0.99 9.99
CA GLU A 78 13.97 -1.39 9.50
C GLU A 78 13.67 -0.84 8.09
N PRO A 79 14.41 -1.24 7.04
CA PRO A 79 14.17 -0.72 5.69
C PRO A 79 12.83 -1.22 5.14
N LEU A 80 12.20 -0.41 4.29
CA LEU A 80 11.10 -0.86 3.45
C LEU A 80 11.56 -1.96 2.49
N THR A 81 10.76 -3.02 2.34
CA THR A 81 11.17 -4.19 1.55
C THR A 81 10.11 -4.70 0.58
N ILE A 82 10.59 -5.32 -0.51
CA ILE A 82 9.82 -6.17 -1.40
C ILE A 82 10.46 -7.56 -1.38
N THR A 83 9.71 -8.53 -0.86
CA THR A 83 10.11 -9.94 -0.87
C THR A 83 9.66 -10.58 -2.18
N THR A 84 10.58 -11.24 -2.88
CA THR A 84 10.33 -11.90 -4.15
C THR A 84 10.85 -13.34 -4.09
N PRO A 85 10.01 -14.31 -3.69
CA PRO A 85 10.37 -15.72 -3.77
C PRO A 85 10.71 -16.10 -5.20
N LEU A 86 11.75 -16.92 -5.38
CA LEU A 86 12.12 -17.46 -6.69
C LEU A 86 12.02 -18.98 -6.63
N PHE A 87 11.38 -19.58 -7.63
CA PHE A 87 11.23 -21.02 -7.71
C PHE A 87 11.97 -21.58 -8.92
N SER A 88 12.44 -22.82 -8.80
CA SER A 88 13.07 -23.51 -9.91
C SER A 88 12.11 -23.64 -11.09
N ASN A 89 12.60 -23.31 -12.28
CA ASN A 89 11.88 -23.33 -13.56
C ASN A 89 10.70 -22.34 -13.67
N ASP A 90 10.59 -21.33 -12.80
CA ASP A 90 9.63 -20.24 -13.03
C ASP A 90 10.18 -19.18 -14.02
N GLU A 91 9.28 -18.50 -14.73
CA GLU A 91 9.67 -17.44 -15.69
C GLU A 91 10.26 -16.22 -14.94
N MET A 92 9.81 -15.96 -13.72
CA MET A 92 10.32 -14.85 -12.89
C MET A 92 11.82 -14.96 -12.64
N LEU A 93 12.31 -16.15 -12.26
CA LEU A 93 13.72 -16.47 -12.07
C LEU A 93 14.50 -16.25 -13.35
N LYS A 94 13.99 -16.70 -14.48
CA LYS A 94 14.64 -16.54 -15.78
C LYS A 94 14.76 -15.05 -16.13
N ASP A 95 13.68 -14.29 -16.00
CA ASP A 95 13.66 -12.87 -16.37
C ASP A 95 14.50 -12.01 -15.43
N ILE A 96 14.43 -12.26 -14.11
CA ILE A 96 15.31 -11.62 -13.12
C ILE A 96 16.78 -11.98 -13.38
N THR A 97 17.08 -13.23 -13.72
CA THR A 97 18.45 -13.64 -14.04
C THR A 97 18.95 -12.91 -15.28
N ASN A 98 18.16 -12.87 -16.34
CA ASN A 98 18.52 -12.16 -17.58
C ASN A 98 18.69 -10.65 -17.38
N LEU A 99 17.90 -10.05 -16.48
CA LEU A 99 17.99 -8.64 -16.13
C LEU A 99 19.24 -8.35 -15.27
N PHE A 100 19.41 -9.00 -14.12
CA PHE A 100 20.51 -8.71 -13.19
C PHE A 100 21.87 -9.28 -13.61
N THR A 101 21.94 -10.00 -14.73
CA THR A 101 23.21 -10.32 -15.40
C THR A 101 23.63 -9.28 -16.43
N GLN A 102 22.81 -8.24 -16.67
CA GLN A 102 23.19 -7.09 -17.49
C GLN A 102 24.00 -6.09 -16.66
N GLU A 103 25.00 -5.49 -17.29
CA GLU A 103 25.80 -4.40 -16.72
C GLU A 103 24.96 -3.13 -16.55
N LYS A 104 24.00 -2.90 -17.45
CA LYS A 104 23.10 -1.74 -17.44
C LYS A 104 21.69 -2.14 -17.85
N PHE A 105 20.70 -1.58 -17.18
CA PHE A 105 19.29 -1.72 -17.52
C PHE A 105 18.50 -0.50 -17.03
N GLU A 106 17.26 -0.35 -17.51
CA GLU A 106 16.37 0.72 -17.08
C GLU A 106 15.42 0.22 -15.99
N VAL A 107 15.15 1.06 -15.00
CA VAL A 107 14.19 0.80 -13.91
C VAL A 107 13.13 1.90 -13.88
N TYR A 108 11.87 1.50 -13.68
CA TYR A 108 10.72 2.39 -13.55
C TYR A 108 9.92 2.04 -12.31
N PHE A 109 9.63 3.05 -11.49
CA PHE A 109 8.92 2.90 -10.23
C PHE A 109 7.49 3.40 -10.34
N PHE A 110 6.57 2.57 -9.88
CA PHE A 110 5.14 2.85 -9.84
C PHE A 110 4.63 2.75 -8.41
N ASP A 111 3.69 3.63 -8.05
CA ASP A 111 3.02 3.59 -6.75
C ASP A 111 1.79 2.66 -6.76
N GLU A 112 1.07 2.62 -5.64
CA GLU A 112 -0.16 1.85 -5.44
C GLU A 112 -1.27 2.16 -6.46
N ASN A 113 -1.30 3.39 -6.98
CA ASN A 113 -2.27 3.89 -7.96
C ASN A 113 -1.75 3.85 -9.39
N ASN A 114 -0.62 3.16 -9.62
CA ASN A 114 0.03 2.99 -10.92
C ASN A 114 0.52 4.31 -11.53
N TYR A 115 0.89 5.28 -10.70
CA TYR A 115 1.60 6.46 -11.16
C TYR A 115 3.08 6.16 -11.31
N GLU A 116 3.63 6.42 -12.50
CA GLU A 116 5.06 6.32 -12.76
C GLU A 116 5.77 7.54 -12.17
N LEU A 117 6.45 7.35 -11.03
CA LEU A 117 7.00 8.47 -10.23
C LEU A 117 8.52 8.62 -10.35
N LEU A 118 9.25 7.59 -10.78
CA LEU A 118 10.71 7.63 -10.91
C LEU A 118 11.18 6.67 -11.99
N GLY A 119 12.14 7.12 -12.80
CA GLY A 119 12.71 6.33 -13.89
C GLY A 119 14.20 6.61 -14.02
N ALA A 120 15.02 5.56 -14.02
CA ALA A 120 16.46 5.70 -14.02
C ALA A 120 17.15 4.57 -14.79
N LYS A 121 18.40 4.81 -15.19
CA LYS A 121 19.33 3.77 -15.61
C LYS A 121 20.08 3.26 -14.39
N ILE A 122 20.15 1.94 -14.28
CA ILE A 122 20.98 1.24 -13.32
C ILE A 122 22.31 0.87 -13.97
N HIS A 123 23.39 1.08 -13.23
CA HIS A 123 24.65 0.38 -13.46
C HIS A 123 24.85 -0.67 -12.38
N ASN A 124 24.83 -1.93 -12.80
CA ASN A 124 24.99 -3.08 -11.94
C ASN A 124 26.45 -3.51 -11.97
N GLU A 125 27.28 -2.88 -11.12
CA GLU A 125 28.71 -3.26 -10.95
C GLU A 125 28.89 -4.72 -10.54
N HIS A 126 27.83 -5.34 -9.99
CA HIS A 126 27.84 -6.69 -9.44
C HIS A 126 27.31 -7.76 -10.40
N PHE A 127 27.02 -7.45 -11.67
CA PHE A 127 26.41 -8.38 -12.62
C PHE A 127 27.17 -9.72 -12.76
N ASN A 128 28.51 -9.67 -12.78
CA ASN A 128 29.37 -10.85 -12.83
C ASN A 128 29.29 -11.71 -11.55
N ARG A 129 29.19 -11.06 -10.38
CA ARG A 129 29.04 -11.75 -9.09
C ARG A 129 27.67 -12.44 -9.03
N PHE A 130 26.62 -11.70 -9.41
CA PHE A 130 25.25 -12.20 -9.45
C PHE A 130 25.14 -13.40 -10.40
N SER A 131 25.69 -13.29 -11.61
CA SER A 131 25.70 -14.38 -12.60
C SER A 131 26.35 -15.66 -12.05
N LYS A 132 27.48 -15.55 -11.36
CA LYS A 132 28.16 -16.73 -10.77
C LYS A 132 27.33 -17.36 -9.65
N GLU A 133 26.77 -16.54 -8.77
CA GLU A 133 26.00 -17.03 -7.63
C GLU A 133 24.68 -17.67 -8.08
N ILE A 134 23.90 -17.00 -8.95
CA ILE A 134 22.59 -17.51 -9.38
C ILE A 134 22.70 -18.78 -10.23
N ASN A 135 23.74 -18.91 -11.07
CA ASN A 135 23.97 -20.12 -11.88
C ASN A 135 24.39 -21.35 -11.06
N THR A 136 24.85 -21.16 -9.82
CA THR A 136 25.19 -22.24 -8.90
C THR A 136 24.15 -22.41 -7.78
N ALA A 137 23.13 -21.55 -7.75
CA ALA A 137 22.06 -21.61 -6.78
C ALA A 137 21.11 -22.78 -7.06
N THR A 138 20.63 -23.41 -6.00
CA THR A 138 19.48 -24.29 -6.03
C THR A 138 18.32 -23.58 -5.34
N LEU A 139 17.19 -23.48 -6.04
CA LEU A 139 15.99 -22.81 -5.57
C LEU A 139 14.87 -23.84 -5.31
N PRO A 140 13.94 -23.57 -4.39
CA PRO A 140 12.84 -24.48 -4.11
C PRO A 140 11.98 -24.72 -5.36
N GLU A 141 11.39 -25.90 -5.49
CA GLU A 141 10.29 -26.11 -6.44
C GLU A 141 9.03 -25.42 -5.94
N PHE A 142 8.24 -24.87 -6.86
CA PHE A 142 6.97 -24.26 -6.49
C PHE A 142 6.00 -25.31 -5.96
N GLN A 143 5.56 -25.14 -4.72
CA GLN A 143 4.49 -25.94 -4.13
C GLN A 143 3.52 -25.02 -3.40
N GLN A 144 2.26 -25.02 -3.85
CA GLN A 144 1.26 -24.06 -3.39
C GLN A 144 1.04 -24.06 -1.86
N ASN A 145 1.27 -25.19 -1.20
CA ASN A 145 1.06 -25.34 0.24
C ASN A 145 2.25 -24.85 1.08
N SER A 146 3.44 -24.66 0.48
CA SER A 146 4.66 -24.23 1.19
C SER A 146 5.14 -22.84 0.78
N THR A 147 4.53 -22.20 -0.23
CA THR A 147 4.88 -20.83 -0.67
C THR A 147 4.86 -19.81 0.48
N LEU A 148 3.89 -19.91 1.38
CA LEU A 148 3.81 -19.04 2.56
C LEU A 148 5.00 -19.25 3.51
N ASP A 149 5.40 -20.50 3.71
CA ASP A 149 6.51 -20.83 4.60
C ASP A 149 7.84 -20.33 4.02
N VAL A 150 8.00 -20.41 2.70
CA VAL A 150 9.13 -19.80 1.99
C VAL A 150 9.15 -18.29 2.24
N TRP A 151 8.02 -17.61 2.04
CA TRP A 151 7.91 -16.17 2.24
C TRP A 151 8.26 -15.76 3.69
N LYS A 152 7.64 -16.40 4.69
CA LYS A 152 7.91 -16.16 6.11
C LYS A 152 9.36 -16.44 6.48
N SER A 153 9.96 -17.48 5.88
CA SER A 153 11.37 -17.80 6.08
C SER A 153 12.26 -16.70 5.52
N MET A 154 11.94 -16.12 4.36
CA MET A 154 12.71 -15.03 3.78
C MET A 154 12.67 -13.77 4.64
N GLU A 155 11.48 -13.35 5.07
CA GLU A 155 11.31 -12.17 5.96
C GLU A 155 12.08 -12.36 7.26
N ARG A 156 11.96 -13.54 7.88
CA ARG A 156 12.69 -13.86 9.11
C ARG A 156 14.21 -13.82 8.91
N GLN A 157 14.71 -14.37 7.81
CA GLN A 157 16.15 -14.39 7.55
C GLN A 157 16.70 -13.00 7.25
N PHE A 158 15.96 -12.19 6.49
CA PHE A 158 16.33 -10.80 6.23
C PHE A 158 16.30 -9.94 7.51
N GLY A 159 15.32 -10.17 8.40
CA GLY A 159 15.28 -9.52 9.72
C GLY A 159 16.44 -9.89 10.65
N LEU A 160 17.19 -10.94 10.33
CA LEU A 160 18.40 -11.39 11.05
C LEU A 160 19.70 -11.04 10.31
N ARG A 161 19.64 -10.18 9.29
CA ARG A 161 20.81 -9.76 8.51
C ARG A 161 21.89 -9.15 9.39
N THR A 162 23.13 -9.33 8.97
CA THR A 162 24.33 -8.79 9.59
C THR A 162 24.97 -7.73 8.73
N VAL A 163 25.95 -7.00 9.27
CA VAL A 163 26.78 -6.05 8.50
C VAL A 163 27.45 -6.74 7.31
N ASP A 164 27.86 -8.00 7.46
CA ASP A 164 28.44 -8.78 6.37
C ASP A 164 27.41 -9.04 5.26
N ASP A 165 26.15 -9.29 5.61
CA ASP A 165 25.07 -9.44 4.62
C ASP A 165 24.82 -8.11 3.88
N ASP A 166 24.82 -6.99 4.60
CA ASP A 166 24.64 -5.65 4.03
C ASP A 166 25.78 -5.22 3.10
N CYS A 167 27.02 -5.67 3.38
CA CYS A 167 28.19 -5.47 2.52
C CYS A 167 28.19 -6.41 1.31
N ASN A 168 27.61 -7.61 1.44
CA ASN A 168 27.51 -8.58 0.35
C ASN A 168 26.27 -8.39 -0.53
N ALA A 169 25.33 -7.55 -0.12
CA ALA A 169 24.17 -7.18 -0.90
C ALA A 169 24.55 -6.63 -2.30
N TYR A 170 23.63 -6.75 -3.24
CA TYR A 170 23.76 -6.19 -4.58
C TYR A 170 23.21 -4.77 -4.59
N GLU A 171 24.10 -3.78 -4.48
CA GLU A 171 23.70 -2.38 -4.59
C GLU A 171 23.40 -2.02 -6.06
N MET A 172 22.18 -1.55 -6.30
CA MET A 172 21.70 -1.09 -7.60
C MET A 172 21.72 0.43 -7.61
N LYS A 173 22.78 1.03 -8.16
CA LYS A 173 22.95 2.49 -8.22
C LYS A 173 22.19 3.08 -9.40
N LEU A 174 21.43 4.14 -9.15
CA LEU A 174 20.76 4.94 -10.16
C LEU A 174 21.76 5.99 -10.68
N GLU A 175 22.24 5.81 -11.91
CA GLU A 175 23.22 6.74 -12.53
C GLU A 175 22.51 7.94 -13.19
N ASP A 176 21.65 7.65 -14.16
CA ASP A 176 21.00 8.68 -14.99
C ASP A 176 19.49 8.62 -14.81
N ARG A 177 18.85 9.77 -14.60
CA ARG A 177 17.39 9.87 -14.66
C ARG A 177 16.89 9.83 -16.11
N LEU A 178 15.83 9.07 -16.34
CA LEU A 178 15.18 8.96 -17.64
C LEU A 178 14.25 10.15 -17.94
N TYR A 179 13.81 10.84 -16.88
CA TYR A 179 13.04 12.07 -16.88
C TYR A 179 13.18 12.74 -15.49
N PRO A 180 12.83 14.02 -15.30
CA PRO A 180 12.96 14.70 -14.01
C PRO A 180 12.19 13.98 -12.87
N ASP A 181 12.72 14.04 -11.64
CA ASP A 181 12.09 13.41 -10.47
C ASP A 181 10.92 14.24 -9.90
N ASP A 182 10.85 15.53 -10.26
CA ASP A 182 9.85 16.51 -9.80
C ASP A 182 8.60 16.57 -10.70
N VAL A 183 8.28 15.48 -11.39
CA VAL A 183 7.13 15.42 -12.28
C VAL A 183 5.83 15.52 -11.48
N MET A 184 5.00 16.50 -11.86
CA MET A 184 3.62 16.62 -11.43
C MET A 184 2.72 15.86 -12.42
N ILE A 185 2.04 14.83 -11.92
CA ILE A 185 1.07 14.06 -12.70
C ILE A 185 -0.32 14.61 -12.44
N MET A 186 -0.97 15.02 -13.52
CA MET A 186 -2.37 15.42 -13.54
C MET A 186 -3.22 14.25 -14.03
N ASP A 187 -4.02 13.67 -13.15
CA ASP A 187 -4.94 12.59 -13.52
C ASP A 187 -6.36 13.12 -13.73
N ILE A 188 -6.81 13.05 -14.98
CA ILE A 188 -8.14 13.45 -15.43
C ILE A 188 -9.03 12.25 -15.80
N ARG A 189 -8.52 11.02 -15.65
CA ARG A 189 -9.23 9.78 -16.08
C ARG A 189 -10.48 9.55 -15.24
N GLU A 190 -10.44 9.97 -13.98
CA GLU A 190 -11.55 9.80 -13.06
C GLU A 190 -12.27 11.12 -12.83
N ASN A 191 -13.37 11.30 -13.56
CA ASN A 191 -14.47 12.09 -12.99
C ASN A 191 -15.00 11.27 -11.82
N PHE A 192 -14.78 11.60 -10.55
CA PHE A 192 -15.63 11.03 -9.48
C PHE A 192 -16.93 11.83 -9.39
N SER A 193 -18.03 11.20 -9.00
CA SER A 193 -19.37 11.80 -8.97
C SER A 193 -19.85 11.71 -7.55
N GLY A 194 -20.35 12.82 -7.00
CA GLY A 194 -20.72 12.91 -5.59
C GLY A 194 -19.81 13.84 -4.79
N PHE A 195 -18.82 14.47 -5.41
CA PHE A 195 -18.06 15.53 -4.77
C PHE A 195 -18.94 16.70 -4.38
N ASN A 196 -18.84 17.12 -3.12
CA ASN A 196 -19.35 18.41 -2.67
C ASN A 196 -18.58 19.59 -3.24
N ASP A 197 -17.40 19.33 -3.81
CA ASP A 197 -16.59 20.34 -4.46
C ASP A 197 -16.40 20.02 -5.94
N SER A 198 -17.30 20.55 -6.76
CA SER A 198 -17.20 20.54 -8.22
C SER A 198 -15.93 21.20 -8.77
N GLN A 199 -15.13 21.88 -7.93
CA GLN A 199 -13.91 22.59 -8.34
C GLN A 199 -12.64 21.72 -8.31
N ASN A 200 -12.69 20.48 -7.80
CA ASN A 200 -11.49 19.69 -7.49
C ASN A 200 -11.45 18.28 -8.11
N ASN A 201 -12.04 18.12 -9.30
CA ASN A 201 -12.07 16.84 -10.05
C ASN A 201 -10.71 16.39 -10.59
N ILE A 202 -9.70 17.27 -10.57
CA ILE A 202 -8.36 16.93 -11.01
C ILE A 202 -7.58 16.45 -9.80
N ALA A 203 -7.04 15.24 -9.87
CA ALA A 203 -6.05 14.81 -8.89
C ALA A 203 -4.67 15.17 -9.40
N LEU A 204 -3.90 15.79 -8.51
CA LEU A 204 -2.49 16.06 -8.71
C LEU A 204 -1.70 15.11 -7.83
N THR A 205 -0.62 14.55 -8.34
CA THR A 205 0.34 13.79 -7.53
C THR A 205 1.76 14.06 -7.99
N SER A 206 2.68 13.98 -7.05
CA SER A 206 4.12 14.07 -7.20
C SER A 206 4.77 13.08 -6.23
N LEU A 207 6.05 12.80 -6.45
CA LEU A 207 6.84 11.94 -5.58
C LEU A 207 7.10 12.60 -4.21
N ASP A 208 7.61 13.83 -4.23
CA ASP A 208 7.78 14.67 -3.05
C ASP A 208 6.50 15.48 -2.78
N ARG A 209 6.02 15.49 -1.54
CA ARG A 209 4.78 16.15 -1.12
C ARG A 209 5.07 17.11 0.03
N ASP A 210 5.42 18.34 -0.34
CA ASP A 210 5.48 19.46 0.60
C ASP A 210 4.07 20.01 0.87
N GLY A 211 3.75 20.24 2.16
CA GLY A 211 2.50 20.87 2.58
C GLY A 211 1.54 19.93 3.32
N ASP A 212 0.23 20.09 3.07
CA ASP A 212 -0.82 19.27 3.70
C ASP A 212 -1.08 18.00 2.88
N PRO A 213 -0.62 16.81 3.34
CA PRO A 213 -0.77 15.57 2.59
C PRO A 213 -2.21 15.02 2.62
N GLY A 214 -3.05 15.48 3.56
CA GLY A 214 -4.40 14.94 3.80
C GLY A 214 -5.24 14.84 2.52
N PRO A 215 -5.50 15.96 1.83
CA PRO A 215 -6.34 15.97 0.64
C PRO A 215 -5.84 15.06 -0.51
N MET A 216 -4.53 14.86 -0.63
CA MET A 216 -3.96 13.95 -1.64
C MET A 216 -4.12 12.49 -1.22
N GLN A 217 -3.88 12.17 0.05
CA GLN A 217 -4.06 10.82 0.59
C GLN A 217 -5.52 10.37 0.49
N GLU A 218 -6.46 11.26 0.82
CA GLU A 218 -7.90 10.98 0.76
C GLU A 218 -8.33 10.60 -0.67
N LYS A 219 -7.83 11.32 -1.68
CA LYS A 219 -8.05 10.97 -3.10
C LYS A 219 -7.40 9.64 -3.48
N ASP A 220 -6.17 9.39 -3.01
CA ASP A 220 -5.45 8.15 -3.26
C ASP A 220 -6.17 6.93 -2.64
N ILE A 221 -6.71 7.07 -1.42
CA ILE A 221 -7.53 6.05 -0.76
C ILE A 221 -8.85 5.82 -1.49
N ALA A 222 -9.54 6.89 -1.90
CA ALA A 222 -10.79 6.78 -2.66
C ALA A 222 -10.62 5.97 -3.96
N ARG A 223 -9.44 6.06 -4.60
CA ARG A 223 -9.09 5.27 -5.79
C ARG A 223 -8.91 3.79 -5.52
N LEU A 224 -8.29 3.46 -4.40
CA LEU A 224 -8.20 2.07 -3.98
C LEU A 224 -9.61 1.49 -3.81
N PHE A 225 -10.52 2.24 -3.20
CA PHE A 225 -11.92 1.83 -3.07
C PHE A 225 -12.67 1.72 -4.40
N ARG A 226 -12.32 2.50 -5.43
CA ARG A 226 -12.93 2.41 -6.78
C ARG A 226 -12.71 1.06 -7.47
N ARG A 227 -11.76 0.24 -6.99
CA ARG A 227 -11.59 -1.16 -7.44
C ARG A 227 -12.75 -2.06 -7.02
N LEU A 228 -13.48 -1.68 -5.98
CA LEU A 228 -14.53 -2.49 -5.35
C LEU A 228 -15.90 -1.83 -5.41
N PHE A 229 -15.95 -0.52 -5.14
CA PHE A 229 -17.19 0.24 -4.93
C PHE A 229 -17.50 1.12 -6.11
N GLU A 230 -18.79 1.29 -6.39
CA GLU A 230 -19.26 2.13 -7.47
C GLU A 230 -19.09 3.62 -7.16
N LYS A 231 -19.00 4.41 -8.22
CA LYS A 231 -18.58 5.82 -8.12
C LYS A 231 -19.57 6.66 -7.33
N ASN A 232 -20.86 6.32 -7.43
CA ASN A 232 -21.98 6.95 -6.73
C ASN A 232 -22.15 6.44 -5.29
N GLU A 233 -21.38 5.43 -4.86
CA GLU A 233 -21.38 4.92 -3.49
C GLU A 233 -20.35 5.62 -2.61
N ILE A 234 -19.33 6.27 -3.20
CA ILE A 234 -18.21 6.90 -2.50
C ILE A 234 -18.42 8.41 -2.41
N PHE A 235 -18.40 8.94 -1.18
CA PHE A 235 -18.50 10.37 -0.87
C PHE A 235 -17.19 10.81 -0.21
N LEU A 236 -16.44 11.70 -0.87
CA LEU A 236 -15.23 12.32 -0.34
C LEU A 236 -15.59 13.58 0.47
N ASN A 237 -15.02 13.67 1.67
CA ASN A 237 -15.13 14.76 2.64
C ASN A 237 -16.58 15.25 2.83
N PRO A 238 -17.56 14.35 3.09
CA PRO A 238 -18.96 14.74 3.27
C PRO A 238 -19.14 15.68 4.47
N PHE A 239 -19.73 16.84 4.21
CA PHE A 239 -20.11 17.78 5.26
C PHE A 239 -21.51 17.48 5.78
N ARG A 240 -21.69 17.57 7.10
CA ARG A 240 -23.01 17.55 7.73
C ARG A 240 -23.83 18.76 7.29
N ALA A 241 -25.10 18.53 6.93
CA ALA A 241 -26.01 19.61 6.54
C ALA A 241 -26.98 20.04 7.67
N ASP A 242 -26.93 19.36 8.81
CA ASP A 242 -27.76 19.62 9.99
C ASP A 242 -27.09 20.52 11.03
N ASP A 243 -25.82 20.91 10.83
CA ASP A 243 -25.13 21.82 11.75
C ASP A 243 -25.59 23.26 11.51
N ALA A 244 -26.32 23.81 12.48
CA ALA A 244 -26.82 25.18 12.46
C ALA A 244 -25.71 26.23 12.68
N LYS A 245 -24.50 25.80 13.07
CA LYS A 245 -23.32 26.67 13.10
C LYS A 245 -22.78 26.78 11.68
N LYS A 246 -22.51 28.01 11.23
CA LYS A 246 -22.06 28.35 9.86
C LYS A 246 -20.76 27.67 9.38
N GLU A 247 -20.13 26.84 10.21
CA GLU A 247 -18.98 26.03 9.84
C GLU A 247 -19.50 24.63 9.49
N LYS A 248 -19.54 24.33 8.18
CA LYS A 248 -19.85 22.98 7.68
C LYS A 248 -18.88 22.01 8.36
N ARG A 249 -19.38 21.18 9.28
CA ARG A 249 -18.57 20.17 9.97
C ARG A 249 -18.44 18.94 9.08
N GLU A 250 -17.21 18.61 8.72
CA GLU A 250 -16.90 17.37 8.02
C GLU A 250 -17.26 16.16 8.90
N LEU A 251 -17.92 15.17 8.29
CA LEU A 251 -18.38 13.96 8.97
C LEU A 251 -17.23 12.96 9.15
N VAL A 252 -16.57 12.63 8.04
CA VAL A 252 -15.42 11.73 7.88
C VAL A 252 -14.72 12.10 6.57
N ASP A 253 -13.51 11.62 6.36
CA ASP A 253 -12.78 11.88 5.11
C ASP A 253 -13.39 11.11 3.93
N ILE A 254 -13.80 9.85 4.12
CA ILE A 254 -14.51 9.09 3.08
C ILE A 254 -15.69 8.35 3.71
N LEU A 255 -16.85 8.49 3.07
CA LEU A 255 -18.04 7.71 3.39
C LEU A 255 -18.38 6.83 2.18
N ILE A 256 -18.61 5.54 2.42
CA ILE A 256 -19.10 4.62 1.39
C ILE A 256 -20.47 4.10 1.80
N VAL A 257 -21.46 4.25 0.91
CA VAL A 257 -22.84 3.81 1.15
C VAL A 257 -23.24 2.82 0.07
N THR A 258 -23.44 1.57 0.47
CA THR A 258 -23.93 0.49 -0.40
C THR A 258 -25.35 0.10 0.00
N GLU A 259 -25.89 -0.98 -0.59
CA GLU A 259 -27.17 -1.55 -0.14
C GLU A 259 -27.11 -2.08 1.30
N HIS A 260 -25.97 -2.61 1.74
CA HIS A 260 -25.85 -3.36 3.00
C HIS A 260 -25.05 -2.64 4.09
N VAL A 261 -24.20 -1.69 3.73
CA VAL A 261 -23.23 -1.07 4.66
C VAL A 261 -23.14 0.43 4.46
N MET A 262 -22.97 1.16 5.56
CA MET A 262 -22.41 2.51 5.61
C MET A 262 -21.02 2.43 6.25
N LEU A 263 -19.97 2.59 5.43
CA LEU A 263 -18.57 2.50 5.84
C LEU A 263 -18.01 3.91 6.03
N PHE A 264 -17.56 4.21 7.24
CA PHE A 264 -17.03 5.49 7.69
C PHE A 264 -15.52 5.39 7.79
N VAL A 265 -14.82 5.99 6.82
CA VAL A 265 -13.36 5.91 6.71
C VAL A 265 -12.73 7.21 7.17
N GLN A 266 -11.81 7.11 8.13
CA GLN A 266 -10.97 8.21 8.56
C GLN A 266 -9.52 7.91 8.23
N ALA A 267 -8.93 8.74 7.38
CA ALA A 267 -7.54 8.69 6.99
C ALA A 267 -6.70 9.65 7.85
N LYS A 268 -5.45 9.25 8.09
CA LYS A 268 -4.42 10.12 8.67
C LYS A 268 -3.09 9.87 7.99
N ASP A 269 -2.62 10.87 7.26
CA ASP A 269 -1.30 10.85 6.63
C ASP A 269 -0.24 11.56 7.48
N SER A 270 1.01 11.38 7.07
CA SER A 270 2.11 12.29 7.40
C SER A 270 2.87 12.66 6.12
N PRO A 271 3.46 13.87 6.05
CA PRO A 271 4.14 14.33 4.84
C PRO A 271 5.15 13.31 4.30
N ASN A 272 5.26 13.18 2.98
CA ASN A 272 6.25 12.34 2.32
C ASN A 272 7.39 13.23 1.81
N THR A 273 8.25 13.66 2.74
CA THR A 273 9.41 14.52 2.45
C THR A 273 10.69 13.87 2.95
N VAL A 274 11.83 14.27 2.40
CA VAL A 274 13.16 13.77 2.80
C VAL A 274 13.39 13.93 4.31
N ASP A 275 13.01 15.07 4.87
CA ASP A 275 13.12 15.36 6.31
C ASP A 275 12.28 14.41 7.18
N MET A 276 11.14 13.94 6.67
CA MET A 276 10.29 12.98 7.39
C MET A 276 10.88 11.57 7.36
N LEU A 277 11.47 11.17 6.23
CA LEU A 277 12.13 9.87 6.09
C LEU A 277 13.26 9.69 7.11
N GLN A 278 14.05 10.75 7.35
CA GLN A 278 15.19 10.76 8.28
C GLN A 278 14.82 10.81 9.77
N ARG A 279 13.53 10.86 10.12
CA ARG A 279 13.12 10.84 11.54
C ARG A 279 13.38 9.48 12.16
N SER A 280 13.79 9.47 13.43
CA SER A 280 13.90 8.21 14.18
C SER A 280 12.59 7.45 14.22
N ILE A 281 12.69 6.12 14.22
CA ILE A 281 11.56 5.19 14.27
C ILE A 281 10.62 5.49 15.46
N GLU A 282 11.17 5.82 16.63
CA GLU A 282 10.42 6.17 17.84
C GLU A 282 9.52 7.40 17.63
N ARG A 283 9.99 8.39 16.85
CA ARG A 283 9.23 9.58 16.51
C ARG A 283 8.15 9.27 15.48
N LYS A 284 8.43 8.39 14.50
CA LYS A 284 7.43 7.89 13.54
C LYS A 284 6.29 7.18 14.29
N ARG A 285 6.62 6.21 15.16
CA ARG A 285 5.67 5.48 16.04
C ARG A 285 4.79 6.40 16.88
N LYS A 286 5.40 7.34 17.62
CA LYS A 286 4.64 8.31 18.44
C LYS A 286 3.65 9.14 17.62
N THR A 287 4.03 9.52 16.40
CA THR A 287 3.18 10.29 15.49
C THR A 287 1.97 9.45 15.05
N ILE A 288 2.21 8.20 14.63
CA ILE A 288 1.16 7.26 14.22
C ILE A 288 0.17 6.97 15.36
N ARG A 289 0.64 6.66 16.57
CA ARG A 289 -0.24 6.48 17.74
C ARG A 289 -1.12 7.71 18.01
N GLY A 290 -0.54 8.91 17.84
CA GLY A 290 -1.28 10.17 17.94
C GLY A 290 -2.34 10.34 16.85
N HIS A 291 -2.05 9.90 15.63
CA HIS A 291 -2.98 9.90 14.50
C HIS A 291 -4.13 8.92 14.73
N ILE A 292 -3.84 7.69 15.16
CA ILE A 292 -4.86 6.68 15.47
C ILE A 292 -5.82 7.19 16.53
N LYS A 293 -5.31 7.80 17.62
CA LYS A 293 -6.16 8.37 18.66
C LYS A 293 -7.13 9.43 18.12
N LYS A 294 -6.62 10.37 17.30
CA LYS A 294 -7.46 11.40 16.66
C LYS A 294 -8.51 10.77 15.73
N ALA A 295 -8.10 9.81 14.91
CA ALA A 295 -9.01 9.13 13.99
C ALA A 295 -10.11 8.35 14.73
N THR A 296 -9.76 7.70 15.84
CA THR A 296 -10.70 7.01 16.74
C THR A 296 -11.77 7.97 17.27
N ASP A 297 -11.38 9.16 17.71
CA ASP A 297 -12.32 10.18 18.21
C ASP A 297 -13.25 10.70 17.09
N GLN A 298 -12.73 10.87 15.87
CA GLN A 298 -13.52 11.30 14.70
C GLN A 298 -14.52 10.23 14.26
N VAL A 299 -14.08 8.98 14.10
CA VAL A 299 -14.93 7.84 13.73
C VAL A 299 -16.02 7.61 14.79
N ARG A 300 -15.70 7.71 16.08
CA ARG A 300 -16.69 7.67 17.16
C ARG A 300 -17.81 8.68 16.92
N GLY A 301 -17.45 9.92 16.64
CA GLY A 301 -18.42 10.99 16.39
C GLY A 301 -19.33 10.70 15.21
N ALA A 302 -18.77 10.19 14.11
CA ALA A 302 -19.52 9.87 12.90
C ALA A 302 -20.47 8.67 13.08
N LEU A 303 -19.99 7.59 13.70
CA LEU A 303 -20.80 6.39 13.97
C LEU A 303 -21.93 6.68 14.96
N CYS A 304 -21.65 7.39 16.05
CA CYS A 304 -22.70 7.81 16.99
C CYS A 304 -23.74 8.69 16.29
N TYR A 305 -23.30 9.65 15.46
CA TYR A 305 -24.21 10.49 14.68
C TYR A 305 -25.13 9.65 13.80
N ALA A 306 -24.57 8.69 13.04
CA ALA A 306 -25.33 7.83 12.15
C ALA A 306 -26.30 6.91 12.90
N ARG A 307 -25.89 6.36 14.04
CA ARG A 307 -26.72 5.48 14.88
C ARG A 307 -27.87 6.24 15.52
N ASP A 308 -27.58 7.38 16.12
CA ASP A 308 -28.55 8.13 16.94
C ASP A 308 -29.61 8.84 16.08
N ASN A 309 -29.33 9.06 14.79
CA ASN A 309 -30.25 9.67 13.81
C ASN A 309 -30.82 8.66 12.79
N ASP A 310 -30.57 7.36 12.96
CA ASP A 310 -30.96 6.29 12.02
C ASP A 310 -30.59 6.55 10.55
N GLY A 311 -29.37 7.05 10.36
CA GLY A 311 -28.85 7.52 9.09
C GLY A 311 -28.05 8.82 9.25
N ILE A 312 -27.75 9.46 8.12
CA ILE A 312 -26.95 10.69 8.09
C ILE A 312 -27.63 11.74 7.21
N THR A 313 -27.37 13.01 7.49
CA THR A 313 -27.74 14.10 6.58
C THR A 313 -26.50 14.87 6.16
N ILE A 314 -26.14 14.73 4.90
CA ILE A 314 -24.95 15.35 4.31
C ILE A 314 -25.33 16.43 3.31
N SER A 315 -24.45 17.38 3.07
CA SER A 315 -24.59 18.32 1.95
C SER A 315 -24.19 17.60 0.67
N ILE A 316 -24.92 17.79 -0.43
CA ILE A 316 -24.55 17.42 -1.80
C ILE A 316 -24.92 18.61 -2.70
N ASN A 317 -23.95 19.24 -3.35
CA ASN A 317 -24.17 20.46 -4.16
C ASN A 317 -24.93 21.55 -3.37
N ASP A 318 -24.49 21.80 -2.13
CA ASP A 318 -25.12 22.73 -1.17
C ASP A 318 -26.56 22.40 -0.77
N LYS A 319 -27.07 21.22 -1.12
CA LYS A 319 -28.41 20.75 -0.72
C LYS A 319 -28.31 19.66 0.34
N PRO A 320 -29.12 19.71 1.40
CA PRO A 320 -29.18 18.62 2.37
C PRO A 320 -29.75 17.36 1.70
N VAL A 321 -29.05 16.24 1.84
CA VAL A 321 -29.46 14.90 1.41
C VAL A 321 -29.39 13.98 2.62
N THR A 322 -30.54 13.42 3.00
CA THR A 322 -30.62 12.43 4.07
C THR A 322 -30.51 11.04 3.48
N ILE A 323 -29.52 10.29 3.95
CA ILE A 323 -29.30 8.89 3.63
C ILE A 323 -29.73 8.12 4.88
N LYS A 324 -30.84 7.39 4.77
CA LYS A 324 -31.33 6.55 5.87
C LYS A 324 -30.44 5.35 6.07
N ARG A 325 -30.39 4.84 7.30
CA ARG A 325 -29.71 3.59 7.59
C ARG A 325 -30.39 2.41 6.89
N ASP A 326 -31.73 2.32 6.94
CA ASP A 326 -32.55 1.24 6.35
C ASP A 326 -32.00 -0.17 6.61
N GLY A 327 -31.54 -0.44 7.84
CA GLY A 327 -30.97 -1.75 8.21
C GLY A 327 -29.52 -1.98 7.78
N ARG A 328 -28.86 -1.04 7.10
CA ARG A 328 -27.43 -1.10 6.81
C ARG A 328 -26.60 -1.23 8.09
N GLN A 329 -25.54 -2.00 8.01
CA GLN A 329 -24.54 -2.06 9.07
C GLN A 329 -23.69 -0.79 9.05
N LEU A 330 -23.37 -0.27 10.23
CA LEU A 330 -22.46 0.87 10.37
C LEU A 330 -21.07 0.30 10.65
N VAL A 331 -20.11 0.59 9.78
CA VAL A 331 -18.74 0.06 9.87
C VAL A 331 -17.76 1.24 9.90
N GLY A 332 -16.83 1.22 10.86
CA GLY A 332 -15.72 2.17 10.90
C GLY A 332 -14.47 1.58 10.27
N LEU A 333 -13.67 2.42 9.62
CA LEU A 333 -12.34 2.07 9.15
C LEU A 333 -11.37 3.23 9.39
N ILE A 334 -10.29 2.95 10.08
CA ILE A 334 -9.20 3.89 10.29
C ILE A 334 -8.06 3.48 9.37
N VAL A 335 -7.60 4.40 8.53
CA VAL A 335 -6.46 4.20 7.63
C VAL A 335 -5.36 5.14 8.05
N VAL A 336 -4.20 4.59 8.40
CA VAL A 336 -2.99 5.37 8.66
C VAL A 336 -1.97 5.16 7.57
N LYS A 337 -0.97 6.03 7.50
CA LYS A 337 0.12 5.90 6.53
C LYS A 337 0.82 4.53 6.61
N GLU A 338 1.24 4.14 7.81
CA GLU A 338 2.08 2.97 8.07
C GLU A 338 1.85 2.45 9.49
N LEU A 339 2.01 1.14 9.70
CA LEU A 339 2.02 0.47 11.00
C LEU A 339 3.31 -0.35 11.13
N PHE A 340 3.95 -0.26 12.31
CA PHE A 340 5.19 -1.00 12.61
C PHE A 340 4.88 -2.29 13.36
N ASP A 341 5.58 -3.37 13.01
CA ASP A 341 5.29 -4.73 13.48
C ASP A 341 5.33 -4.88 15.01
N ASP A 342 6.26 -4.18 15.65
CA ASP A 342 6.42 -4.20 17.11
C ASP A 342 5.56 -3.16 17.85
N ASP A 343 4.75 -2.37 17.12
CA ASP A 343 3.87 -1.31 17.66
C ASP A 343 2.37 -1.60 17.45
N TYR A 344 2.03 -2.75 16.84
CA TYR A 344 0.64 -3.16 16.59
C TYR A 344 -0.22 -3.22 17.86
N PRO A 345 0.24 -3.78 19.00
CA PRO A 345 -0.58 -3.83 20.22
C PRO A 345 -1.02 -2.44 20.70
N GLU A 346 -0.07 -1.50 20.78
CA GLU A 346 -0.31 -0.11 21.20
C GLU A 346 -1.21 0.64 20.23
N CYS A 347 -1.08 0.37 18.93
CA CYS A 347 -1.92 0.93 17.88
C CYS A 347 -3.35 0.36 17.88
N SER A 348 -3.50 -0.93 18.19
CA SER A 348 -4.79 -1.64 18.17
C SER A 348 -5.67 -1.30 19.37
N ALA A 349 -5.06 -1.15 20.55
CA ALA A 349 -5.76 -0.92 21.82
C ALA A 349 -6.83 0.20 21.79
N PRO A 350 -6.57 1.44 21.30
CA PRO A 350 -7.59 2.49 21.27
C PRO A 350 -8.78 2.15 20.36
N VAL A 351 -8.54 1.44 19.25
CA VAL A 351 -9.58 1.07 18.29
C VAL A 351 -10.44 -0.07 18.84
N LEU A 352 -9.83 -1.12 19.40
CA LEU A 352 -10.57 -2.23 20.04
C LEU A 352 -11.38 -1.77 21.25
N LYS A 353 -10.86 -0.80 22.01
CA LYS A 353 -11.64 -0.14 23.07
C LYS A 353 -12.88 0.54 22.50
N LEU A 354 -12.76 1.25 21.38
CA LEU A 354 -13.91 1.90 20.74
C LEU A 354 -14.93 0.89 20.23
N VAL A 355 -14.49 -0.23 19.61
CA VAL A 355 -15.36 -1.34 19.17
C VAL A 355 -16.23 -1.82 20.33
N ARG A 356 -15.61 -2.11 21.48
CA ARG A 356 -16.32 -2.59 22.69
C ARG A 356 -17.27 -1.55 23.28
N GLU A 357 -16.90 -0.27 23.23
CA GLU A 357 -17.71 0.82 23.76
C GLU A 357 -18.94 1.13 22.89
N LEU A 358 -18.82 1.01 21.58
CA LEU A 358 -19.91 1.31 20.64
C LEU A 358 -20.73 0.08 20.23
N ASP A 359 -20.20 -1.12 20.44
CA ASP A 359 -20.72 -2.37 19.90
C ASP A 359 -20.91 -2.29 18.37
N LEU A 360 -19.90 -1.75 17.69
CA LEU A 360 -19.88 -1.55 16.25
C LEU A 360 -18.54 -2.02 15.67
N PRO A 361 -18.55 -2.60 14.45
CA PRO A 361 -17.34 -3.06 13.79
C PRO A 361 -16.48 -1.87 13.36
N ILE A 362 -15.23 -1.81 13.84
CA ILE A 362 -14.27 -0.75 13.49
C ILE A 362 -12.92 -1.40 13.25
N ASN A 363 -12.37 -1.18 12.06
CA ASN A 363 -11.10 -1.75 11.63
C ASN A 363 -9.97 -0.71 11.61
N LEU A 364 -8.73 -1.19 11.73
CA LEU A 364 -7.51 -0.41 11.58
C LEU A 364 -6.66 -1.03 10.48
N LEU A 365 -6.26 -0.24 9.48
CA LEU A 365 -5.34 -0.63 8.42
C LEU A 365 -4.29 0.46 8.22
N ASP A 366 -3.12 0.08 7.73
CA ASP A 366 -2.26 1.04 7.03
C ASP A 366 -2.62 1.13 5.53
N TYR A 367 -2.08 2.14 4.86
CA TYR A 367 -2.33 2.39 3.44
C TYR A 367 -1.85 1.24 2.54
N PRO A 368 -0.63 0.66 2.73
CA PRO A 368 -0.21 -0.53 1.99
C PRO A 368 -1.14 -1.73 2.15
N GLN A 369 -1.66 -2.00 3.34
CA GLN A 369 -2.65 -3.04 3.60
C GLN A 369 -3.95 -2.76 2.87
N LEU A 370 -4.43 -1.52 2.86
CA LEU A 370 -5.62 -1.18 2.10
C LEU A 370 -5.43 -1.41 0.60
N HIS A 371 -4.27 -1.03 0.05
CA HIS A 371 -3.92 -1.31 -1.35
C HIS A 371 -4.00 -2.80 -1.63
N VAL A 372 -3.33 -3.58 -0.80
CA VAL A 372 -3.31 -5.05 -0.82
C VAL A 372 -4.73 -5.64 -0.80
N LEU A 373 -5.59 -5.24 0.13
CA LEU A 373 -6.94 -5.80 0.27
C LEU A 373 -7.84 -5.43 -0.91
N THR A 374 -7.81 -4.17 -1.33
CA THR A 374 -8.61 -3.70 -2.49
C THR A 374 -8.16 -4.28 -3.82
N GLN A 375 -6.91 -4.75 -3.89
CA GLN A 375 -6.35 -5.45 -5.04
C GLN A 375 -6.79 -6.92 -5.13
N ASN A 376 -6.94 -7.59 -3.98
CA ASN A 376 -7.15 -9.04 -3.93
C ASN A 376 -8.59 -9.46 -3.74
N PHE A 377 -9.44 -8.60 -3.17
CA PHE A 377 -10.87 -8.81 -3.20
C PHE A 377 -11.45 -8.34 -4.54
N THR A 378 -12.35 -9.14 -5.10
CA THR A 378 -13.01 -8.84 -6.39
C THR A 378 -14.45 -8.39 -6.23
N THR A 379 -14.97 -8.35 -5.00
CA THR A 379 -16.36 -7.96 -4.69
C THR A 379 -16.42 -7.14 -3.40
N GLN A 380 -17.41 -6.25 -3.33
CA GLN A 380 -17.70 -5.44 -2.14
C GLN A 380 -17.95 -6.31 -0.90
N ALA A 381 -18.77 -7.36 -1.04
CA ALA A 381 -19.08 -8.28 0.05
C ALA A 381 -17.83 -9.03 0.56
N GLY A 382 -16.96 -9.47 -0.35
CA GLY A 382 -15.70 -10.11 0.02
C GLY A 382 -14.80 -9.19 0.86
N PHE A 383 -14.66 -7.94 0.45
CA PHE A 383 -13.88 -6.95 1.20
C PHE A 383 -14.46 -6.66 2.59
N ILE A 384 -15.78 -6.42 2.68
CA ILE A 384 -16.45 -6.16 3.95
C ILE A 384 -16.35 -7.38 4.88
N ASN A 385 -16.55 -8.59 4.39
CA ASN A 385 -16.40 -9.81 5.18
C ASN A 385 -14.95 -9.98 5.65
N GLY A 386 -13.96 -9.69 4.80
CA GLY A 386 -12.56 -9.69 5.20
C GLY A 386 -12.25 -8.71 6.33
N LEU A 387 -12.91 -7.54 6.36
CA LEU A 387 -12.81 -6.61 7.49
C LEU A 387 -13.47 -7.16 8.77
N PHE A 388 -14.55 -7.93 8.66
CA PHE A 388 -15.15 -8.60 9.82
C PHE A 388 -14.24 -9.72 10.36
N ASP A 389 -13.72 -10.57 9.47
CA ASP A 389 -12.81 -11.65 9.86
C ASP A 389 -11.54 -11.10 10.53
N ALA A 390 -10.99 -9.99 10.02
CA ALA A 390 -9.85 -9.30 10.62
C ALA A 390 -10.18 -8.73 12.01
N LEU A 391 -11.39 -8.19 12.20
CA LEU A 391 -11.84 -7.68 13.49
C LEU A 391 -12.06 -8.80 14.51
N ASP A 392 -12.66 -9.92 14.11
CA ASP A 392 -12.86 -11.08 14.99
C ASP A 392 -11.51 -11.61 15.49
N MET A 393 -10.55 -11.77 14.57
CA MET A 393 -9.17 -12.12 14.93
C MET A 393 -8.55 -11.07 15.87
N ALA A 394 -8.83 -9.78 15.65
CA ALA A 394 -8.31 -8.71 16.49
C ALA A 394 -8.88 -8.74 17.91
N LEU A 395 -10.16 -9.07 18.06
CA LEU A 395 -10.81 -9.21 19.36
C LEU A 395 -10.30 -10.44 20.12
N ASP A 396 -10.04 -11.54 19.42
CA ASP A 396 -9.51 -12.78 20.02
C ASP A 396 -8.05 -12.63 20.48
N HIS A 397 -7.25 -11.83 19.77
CA HIS A 397 -5.81 -11.67 20.02
C HIS A 397 -5.41 -10.33 20.64
N GLU A 398 -6.36 -9.44 20.93
CA GLU A 398 -6.16 -8.07 21.42
C GLU A 398 -5.26 -7.20 20.51
N GLN A 399 -5.13 -7.55 19.22
CA GLN A 399 -4.35 -6.81 18.23
C GLN A 399 -4.84 -7.09 16.81
N PHE A 400 -4.91 -6.05 15.96
CA PHE A 400 -5.28 -6.25 14.56
C PHE A 400 -4.24 -7.11 13.82
N PRO A 401 -4.67 -8.04 12.96
CA PRO A 401 -3.75 -8.83 12.18
C PRO A 401 -3.06 -7.96 11.13
N LYS A 402 -1.75 -8.15 10.96
CA LYS A 402 -1.11 -7.71 9.72
C LYS A 402 -1.67 -8.58 8.60
N SER A 403 -2.08 -7.96 7.49
CA SER A 403 -2.49 -8.71 6.30
C SER A 403 -1.29 -9.45 5.71
N VAL A 404 -1.00 -10.65 6.22
CA VAL A 404 -0.03 -11.58 5.63
C VAL A 404 -0.82 -12.47 4.69
N PHE A 405 -0.59 -12.40 3.38
CA PHE A 405 -1.32 -13.27 2.48
C PHE A 405 -0.97 -14.73 2.72
N SER A 406 -1.96 -15.49 3.15
CA SER A 406 -2.10 -16.90 2.79
C SER A 406 -3.57 -17.27 2.56
N LYS A 407 -3.96 -17.27 1.28
CA LYS A 407 -5.15 -17.89 0.66
C LYS A 407 -6.57 -17.49 1.13
N LYS A 408 -7.38 -17.26 0.08
CA LYS A 408 -8.84 -17.42 -0.06
C LYS A 408 -9.56 -18.13 1.11
N ILE A 409 -10.46 -17.41 1.76
CA ILE A 409 -11.68 -18.01 2.29
C ILE A 409 -12.54 -18.38 1.09
N ASN A 410 -12.57 -19.65 0.73
CA ASN A 410 -13.66 -20.18 -0.09
C ASN A 410 -14.89 -20.19 0.81
N THR A 411 -15.73 -19.15 0.75
CA THR A 411 -17.13 -19.29 1.18
C THR A 411 -17.86 -20.06 0.08
N SER A 412 -17.78 -21.40 0.18
CA SER A 412 -18.66 -22.30 -0.55
C SER A 412 -19.81 -22.71 0.38
N SER A 413 -20.88 -21.92 0.38
CA SER A 413 -22.29 -22.34 0.48
C SER A 413 -23.19 -21.11 0.66
#